data_AF-A0A7W1USA8-F1
#
_entry.id   AF-A0A7W1USA8-F1
#
_cell.length_a   1.000
_cell.length_b   1.000
_cell.length_c   1.000
_cell.angle_alpha   90.00
_cell.angle_beta   90.00
_cell.angle_gamma   90.00
#
_symmetry.space_group_name_H-M   'P 1'
#
loop_
_entity.id
_entity.type
_entity.pdbx_description
1 polymer ?
#
loop_
_entity_poly.entity_id
_entity_poly.type
_entity_poly.pdbx_seq_one_letter_code
_entity_poly.pdbx_strand_id
1 'polypeptide(L)'
;VTASHFATLNEMFGNRTVCGIGRGDSAVRVTNGKPTTLDTLRDSIHVIRELANGRGVELNGSTITLPWATRSELEVWVAGYGPKALALTGEVADGFILQLADPSIVQWTIAAVRQAADAAGRDPDAITMCVAAPAYVADGSKESMAHMRDQCRWFGGMVGNHVADLVARYGEGSAVPTALTDYIKGRQGYDYNQHGRSGNTHTSFVPDEIIDRFCILGGVDEHVRRLSELRDLGVDQFAIYLQHDAKDATLAAYGEHVIPALRDVALAKS
;
A
#
# COMPACT_ATOMS: atom_id res chain seq x y z
N VAL A 1 17.97 -14.33 -3.19
CA VAL A 1 16.78 -15.23 -3.06
C VAL A 1 15.54 -14.58 -3.65
N THR A 2 15.08 -13.42 -3.14
CA THR A 2 13.86 -12.73 -3.62
C THR A 2 13.79 -12.54 -5.14
N ALA A 3 14.87 -12.07 -5.77
CA ALA A 3 14.93 -11.90 -7.22
C ALA A 3 14.65 -13.21 -7.99
N SER A 4 15.31 -14.30 -7.58
CA SER A 4 15.09 -15.62 -8.17
C SER A 4 13.67 -16.13 -7.96
N HIS A 5 13.04 -15.82 -6.82
CA HIS A 5 11.65 -16.22 -6.58
C HIS A 5 10.69 -15.57 -7.60
N PHE A 6 10.77 -14.26 -7.78
CA PHE A 6 9.93 -13.56 -8.75
C PHE A 6 10.24 -13.97 -10.19
N ALA A 7 11.52 -14.11 -10.54
CA ALA A 7 11.89 -14.60 -11.88
C ALA A 7 11.33 -16.02 -12.15
N THR A 8 11.35 -16.93 -11.16
CA THR A 8 10.75 -18.27 -11.32
C THR A 8 9.24 -18.16 -11.52
N LEU A 9 8.55 -17.32 -10.76
CA LEU A 9 7.11 -17.12 -10.94
C LEU A 9 6.79 -16.57 -12.35
N ASN A 10 7.56 -15.59 -12.81
CA ASN A 10 7.41 -15.02 -14.14
C ASN A 10 7.69 -16.03 -15.26
N GLU A 11 8.71 -16.88 -15.10
CA GLU A 11 9.01 -17.95 -16.06
C GLU A 11 7.88 -18.98 -16.14
N MET A 12 7.35 -19.40 -14.98
CA MET A 12 6.31 -20.43 -14.90
C MET A 12 4.92 -19.93 -15.31
N PHE A 13 4.61 -18.66 -15.02
CA PHE A 13 3.24 -18.14 -15.09
C PHE A 13 3.10 -16.87 -15.92
N GLY A 14 4.17 -16.39 -16.55
CA GLY A 14 4.22 -15.12 -17.30
C GLY A 14 4.45 -13.90 -16.40
N ASN A 15 4.79 -12.76 -17.01
CA ASN A 15 5.08 -11.48 -16.35
C ASN A 15 3.82 -10.84 -15.75
N ARG A 16 3.34 -11.43 -14.65
CA ARG A 16 2.12 -11.03 -13.94
C ARG A 16 2.39 -10.74 -12.47
N THR A 17 3.66 -10.64 -12.08
CA THR A 17 4.06 -10.40 -10.70
C THR A 17 4.62 -9.00 -10.52
N VAL A 18 4.40 -8.45 -9.33
CA VAL A 18 4.96 -7.17 -8.88
C VAL A 18 5.64 -7.43 -7.53
N CYS A 19 6.85 -6.91 -7.34
CA CYS A 19 7.56 -7.00 -6.07
C CYS A 19 7.19 -5.81 -5.19
N GLY A 20 6.19 -5.98 -4.32
CA GLY A 20 5.92 -5.04 -3.23
C GLY A 20 6.94 -5.19 -2.10
N ILE A 21 7.68 -4.13 -1.78
CA ILE A 21 8.72 -4.14 -0.75
C ILE A 21 8.62 -2.92 0.19
N GLY A 22 9.04 -3.10 1.45
CA GLY A 22 9.17 -2.02 2.42
C GLY A 22 10.28 -2.34 3.41
N ARG A 23 10.50 -1.46 4.41
CA ARG A 23 11.57 -1.66 5.41
C ARG A 23 11.35 -2.82 6.38
N GLY A 24 10.15 -3.42 6.34
CA GLY A 24 9.66 -4.37 7.33
C GLY A 24 9.13 -3.67 8.58
N ASP A 25 8.10 -4.25 9.18
CA ASP A 25 7.56 -3.83 10.47
C ASP A 25 7.20 -5.03 11.32
N SER A 26 5.93 -5.44 11.35
CA SER A 26 5.41 -6.53 12.18
C SER A 26 6.24 -7.81 12.06
N ALA A 27 6.45 -8.34 10.86
CA ALA A 27 7.21 -9.57 10.61
C ALA A 27 8.66 -9.54 11.13
N VAL A 28 9.28 -8.36 11.19
CA VAL A 28 10.66 -8.20 11.71
C VAL A 28 10.62 -8.00 13.23
N ARG A 29 9.64 -7.26 13.74
CA ARG A 29 9.52 -6.96 15.17
C ARG A 29 9.07 -8.16 16.00
N VAL A 30 8.24 -9.05 15.46
CA VAL A 30 7.83 -10.30 16.15
C VAL A 30 9.01 -11.23 16.40
N THR A 31 10.05 -11.17 15.57
CA THR A 31 11.31 -11.90 15.79
C THR A 31 12.35 -11.08 16.55
N ASN A 32 11.93 -10.01 17.23
CA ASN A 32 12.78 -9.05 17.96
C ASN A 32 13.85 -8.36 17.08
N GLY A 33 13.60 -8.27 15.78
CA GLY A 33 14.43 -7.53 14.84
C GLY A 33 14.09 -6.05 14.80
N LYS A 34 14.88 -5.29 14.03
CA LYS A 34 14.63 -3.88 13.74
C LYS A 34 14.37 -3.70 12.24
N PRO A 35 13.40 -2.85 11.85
CA PRO A 35 13.22 -2.46 10.45
C PRO A 35 14.54 -2.01 9.81
N THR A 36 14.76 -2.39 8.56
CA THR A 36 16.00 -2.05 7.84
C THR A 36 16.11 -0.54 7.55
N THR A 37 17.26 -0.11 7.06
CA THR A 37 17.54 1.27 6.65
C THR A 37 17.00 1.55 5.24
N LEU A 38 16.85 2.83 4.89
CA LEU A 38 16.47 3.22 3.53
C LEU A 38 17.57 2.95 2.52
N ASP A 39 18.85 3.02 2.93
CA ASP A 39 19.98 2.70 2.06
C ASP A 39 19.97 1.22 1.68
N THR A 40 19.79 0.33 2.66
CA THR A 40 19.65 -1.11 2.38
C THR A 40 18.41 -1.40 1.53
N LEU A 41 17.31 -0.68 1.74
CA LEU A 41 16.13 -0.82 0.89
C LEU A 41 16.43 -0.39 -0.56
N ARG A 42 17.15 0.73 -0.77
CA ARG A 42 17.58 1.20 -2.08
C ARG A 42 18.43 0.16 -2.81
N ASP A 43 19.46 -0.35 -2.13
CA ASP A 43 20.36 -1.35 -2.70
C ASP A 43 19.60 -2.64 -3.03
N SER A 44 18.66 -3.04 -2.16
CA SER A 44 17.82 -4.21 -2.39
C SER A 44 16.91 -4.05 -3.60
N ILE A 45 16.30 -2.87 -3.79
CA ILE A 45 15.46 -2.56 -4.97
C ILE A 45 16.29 -2.73 -6.24
N HIS A 46 17.49 -2.15 -6.28
CA HIS A 46 18.39 -2.25 -7.43
C HIS A 46 18.74 -3.72 -7.71
N VAL A 47 19.26 -4.45 -6.72
CA VAL A 47 19.69 -5.85 -6.89
C VAL A 47 18.53 -6.76 -7.30
N ILE A 48 17.36 -6.60 -6.68
CA ILE A 48 16.17 -7.41 -7.01
C ILE A 48 15.74 -7.14 -8.44
N ARG A 49 15.64 -5.86 -8.82
CA ARG A 49 15.23 -5.44 -10.15
C ARG A 49 16.18 -5.96 -11.23
N GLU A 50 17.48 -5.74 -11.09
CA GLU A 50 18.45 -6.16 -12.10
C GLU A 50 18.39 -7.68 -12.31
N LEU A 51 18.53 -8.46 -11.22
CA LEU A 51 18.57 -9.91 -11.32
C LEU A 51 17.25 -10.51 -11.82
N ALA A 52 16.11 -10.02 -11.32
CA ALA A 52 14.81 -10.57 -11.68
C ALA A 52 14.40 -10.24 -13.13
N ASN A 53 15.01 -9.22 -13.74
CA ASN A 53 14.83 -8.89 -15.14
C ASN A 53 15.95 -9.48 -16.03
N GLY A 54 16.69 -10.48 -15.53
CA GLY A 54 17.74 -11.18 -16.27
C GLY A 54 19.02 -10.35 -16.53
N ARG A 55 19.17 -9.19 -15.87
CA ARG A 55 20.35 -8.31 -16.00
C ARG A 55 21.42 -8.66 -14.96
N GLY A 56 22.65 -8.22 -15.24
CA GLY A 56 23.78 -8.41 -14.34
C GLY A 56 23.87 -7.31 -13.27
N VAL A 57 24.28 -7.67 -12.07
CA VAL A 57 24.50 -6.71 -10.96
C VAL A 57 25.72 -7.10 -10.13
N GLU A 58 26.42 -6.10 -9.62
CA GLU A 58 27.47 -6.30 -8.62
C GLU A 58 26.84 -6.52 -7.24
N LEU A 59 27.17 -7.66 -6.62
CA LEU A 59 26.74 -7.97 -5.26
C LEU A 59 27.89 -8.64 -4.51
N ASN A 60 28.27 -8.06 -3.37
CA ASN A 60 29.35 -8.58 -2.51
C ASN A 60 30.67 -8.84 -3.25
N GLY A 61 31.01 -7.96 -4.21
CA GLY A 61 32.25 -8.08 -5.00
C GLY A 61 32.22 -9.16 -6.09
N SER A 62 31.04 -9.58 -6.52
CA SER A 62 30.85 -10.50 -7.64
C SER A 62 29.75 -10.00 -8.57
N THR A 63 29.97 -10.12 -9.88
CA THR A 63 28.92 -9.93 -10.89
C THR A 63 28.01 -11.15 -10.89
N ILE A 64 26.72 -10.95 -10.62
CA ILE A 64 25.71 -12.01 -10.58
C ILE A 64 24.68 -11.76 -11.69
N THR A 65 24.19 -12.82 -12.33
CA THR A 65 23.08 -12.78 -13.30
C THR A 65 22.23 -14.05 -13.16
N LEU A 66 20.94 -13.95 -13.46
CA LEU A 66 20.06 -15.12 -13.59
C LEU A 66 19.86 -15.45 -15.08
N PRO A 67 20.70 -16.34 -15.68
CA PRO A 67 20.74 -16.52 -17.14
C PRO A 67 19.46 -17.14 -17.73
N TRP A 68 18.60 -17.71 -16.90
CA TRP A 68 17.31 -18.28 -17.29
C TRP A 68 16.17 -17.24 -17.27
N ALA A 69 16.38 -16.06 -16.64
CA ALA A 69 15.36 -15.02 -16.49
C ALA A 69 15.27 -14.05 -17.68
N THR A 70 15.69 -14.44 -18.88
CA THR A 70 15.86 -13.56 -20.06
C THR A 70 14.57 -12.91 -20.57
N ARG A 71 13.40 -13.47 -20.22
CA ARG A 71 12.08 -12.93 -20.58
C ARG A 71 11.30 -12.42 -19.36
N SER A 72 11.89 -12.49 -18.18
CA SER A 72 11.24 -12.07 -16.95
C SER A 72 11.22 -10.55 -16.89
N GLU A 73 10.06 -10.00 -16.58
CA GLU A 73 9.89 -8.57 -16.31
C GLU A 73 9.30 -8.40 -14.92
N LEU A 74 9.93 -7.56 -14.10
CA LEU A 74 9.51 -7.33 -12.73
C LEU A 74 9.61 -5.86 -12.36
N GLU A 75 8.46 -5.27 -12.04
CA GLU A 75 8.36 -4.00 -11.34
C GLU A 75 8.62 -4.18 -9.84
N VAL A 76 9.27 -3.18 -9.23
CA VAL A 76 9.49 -3.12 -7.78
C VAL A 76 8.76 -1.90 -7.22
N TRP A 77 7.72 -2.16 -6.43
CA TRP A 77 6.88 -1.14 -5.81
C TRP A 77 7.24 -0.98 -4.33
N VAL A 78 7.34 0.27 -3.85
CA VAL A 78 7.74 0.55 -2.47
C VAL A 78 6.53 0.96 -1.64
N ALA A 79 6.37 0.32 -0.48
CA ALA A 79 5.40 0.68 0.52
C ALA A 79 6.02 1.57 1.62
N GLY A 80 5.37 2.68 1.95
CA GLY A 80 5.81 3.57 3.02
C GLY A 80 4.95 4.82 3.20
N TYR A 81 5.17 5.53 4.31
CA TYR A 81 4.41 6.75 4.64
C TYR A 81 5.31 7.98 4.89
N GLY A 82 6.55 7.77 5.36
CA GLY A 82 7.42 8.86 5.81
C GLY A 82 8.10 9.60 4.66
N PRO A 83 8.39 10.91 4.79
CA PRO A 83 8.94 11.74 3.69
C PRO A 83 10.18 11.15 3.01
N LYS A 84 11.11 10.57 3.79
CA LYS A 84 12.31 9.93 3.22
C LYS A 84 12.01 8.66 2.42
N ALA A 85 10.98 7.91 2.79
CA ALA A 85 10.54 6.73 2.04
C ALA A 85 9.81 7.14 0.75
N LEU A 86 9.02 8.20 0.79
CA LEU A 86 8.38 8.78 -0.40
C LEU A 86 9.43 9.30 -1.39
N ALA A 87 10.45 10.01 -0.89
CA ALA A 87 11.57 10.46 -1.71
C ALA A 87 12.32 9.28 -2.37
N LEU A 88 12.72 8.28 -1.58
CA LEU A 88 13.33 7.05 -2.10
C LEU A 88 12.45 6.39 -3.19
N THR A 89 11.14 6.33 -2.97
CA THR A 89 10.19 5.74 -3.92
C THR A 89 10.23 6.48 -5.26
N GLY A 90 10.12 7.81 -5.24
CA GLY A 90 10.22 8.64 -6.44
C GLY A 90 11.55 8.46 -7.16
N GLU A 91 12.64 8.31 -6.42
CA GLU A 91 13.99 8.19 -6.98
C GLU A 91 14.28 6.84 -7.65
N VAL A 92 13.76 5.72 -7.13
CA VAL A 92 14.18 4.39 -7.60
C VAL A 92 13.08 3.37 -7.86
N ALA A 93 11.84 3.56 -7.40
CA ALA A 93 10.78 2.55 -7.52
C ALA A 93 10.01 2.66 -8.85
N ASP A 94 9.38 1.57 -9.27
CA ASP A 94 8.42 1.54 -10.41
C ASP A 94 6.99 1.83 -9.96
N GLY A 95 6.73 1.74 -8.66
CA GLY A 95 5.44 2.05 -8.09
C GLY A 95 5.51 2.37 -6.60
N PHE A 96 4.43 2.95 -6.11
CA PHE A 96 4.23 3.35 -4.73
C PHE A 96 2.99 2.63 -4.17
N ILE A 97 3.10 2.08 -2.96
CA ILE A 97 1.97 1.47 -2.25
C ILE A 97 1.68 2.28 -0.99
N LEU A 98 0.56 2.99 -1.00
CA LEU A 98 0.00 3.63 0.20
C LEU A 98 -1.03 2.72 0.85
N GLN A 99 -0.90 2.50 2.15
CA GLN A 99 -1.87 1.74 2.92
C GLN A 99 -2.89 2.64 3.63
N LEU A 100 -3.95 3.04 2.91
CA LEU A 100 -5.19 3.71 3.38
C LEU A 100 -5.85 4.45 2.21
N ALA A 101 -7.15 4.72 2.33
CA ALA A 101 -7.95 5.39 1.31
C ALA A 101 -8.27 6.87 1.62
N ASP A 102 -7.50 7.54 2.49
CA ASP A 102 -7.77 8.94 2.82
C ASP A 102 -7.36 9.89 1.69
N PRO A 103 -8.28 10.69 1.12
CA PRO A 103 -7.97 11.57 -0.01
C PRO A 103 -6.85 12.57 0.25
N SER A 104 -6.80 13.16 1.46
CA SER A 104 -5.79 14.17 1.79
C SER A 104 -4.39 13.58 1.89
N ILE A 105 -4.27 12.36 2.43
CA ILE A 105 -3.00 11.65 2.55
C ILE A 105 -2.57 11.08 1.20
N VAL A 106 -3.51 10.56 0.41
CA VAL A 106 -3.29 10.11 -0.97
C VAL A 106 -2.72 11.26 -1.80
N GLN A 107 -3.38 12.42 -1.81
CA GLN A 107 -2.91 13.60 -2.54
C GLN A 107 -1.50 14.01 -2.12
N TRP A 108 -1.24 14.09 -0.81
CA TRP A 108 0.07 14.50 -0.28
C TRP A 108 1.17 13.51 -0.65
N THR A 109 0.93 12.21 -0.48
CA THR A 109 1.94 11.18 -0.77
C THR A 109 2.25 11.07 -2.26
N ILE A 110 1.23 11.07 -3.13
CA ILE A 110 1.42 11.05 -4.59
C ILE A 110 2.23 12.27 -5.03
N ALA A 111 1.90 13.47 -4.53
CA ALA A 111 2.66 14.67 -4.86
C ALA A 111 4.12 14.57 -4.43
N ALA A 112 4.40 14.07 -3.23
CA ALA A 112 5.77 13.90 -2.72
C ALA A 112 6.58 12.89 -3.54
N VAL A 113 5.98 11.76 -3.94
CA VAL A 113 6.63 10.74 -4.78
C VAL A 113 6.93 11.30 -6.16
N ARG A 114 5.96 11.96 -6.80
CA ARG A 114 6.13 12.57 -8.13
C ARG A 114 7.19 13.66 -8.13
N GLN A 115 7.20 14.53 -7.12
CA GLN A 115 8.22 15.57 -6.97
C GLN A 115 9.63 14.98 -6.84
N ALA A 116 9.77 13.88 -6.08
CA ALA A 116 11.06 13.21 -5.93
C ALA A 116 11.52 12.52 -7.23
N ALA A 117 10.59 11.99 -8.01
CA ALA A 117 10.88 11.44 -9.34
C ALA A 117 11.40 12.52 -10.30
N ASP A 118 10.70 13.65 -10.39
CA ASP A 118 11.09 14.80 -11.21
C ASP A 118 12.47 15.33 -10.80
N ALA A 119 12.71 15.52 -9.49
CA ALA A 119 13.99 15.96 -8.96
C ALA A 119 15.14 14.97 -9.24
N ALA A 120 14.83 13.68 -9.42
CA ALA A 120 15.78 12.65 -9.82
C ALA A 120 15.96 12.53 -11.34
N GLY A 121 15.29 13.38 -12.13
CA GLY A 121 15.31 13.34 -13.60
C GLY A 121 14.53 12.17 -14.20
N ARG A 122 13.58 11.60 -13.45
CA ARG A 122 12.69 10.53 -13.91
C ARG A 122 11.33 11.11 -14.31
N ASP A 123 10.63 10.40 -15.18
CA ASP A 123 9.23 10.69 -15.49
C ASP A 123 8.35 10.38 -14.27
N PRO A 124 7.67 11.37 -13.66
CA PRO A 124 6.78 11.16 -12.53
C PRO A 124 5.56 10.28 -12.86
N ASP A 125 5.15 10.25 -14.13
CA ASP A 125 3.98 9.48 -14.58
C ASP A 125 4.34 8.02 -14.91
N ALA A 126 5.63 7.68 -14.89
CA ALA A 126 6.10 6.29 -15.02
C ALA A 126 6.02 5.51 -13.69
N ILE A 127 5.56 6.13 -12.60
CA ILE A 127 5.43 5.49 -11.28
C ILE A 127 3.97 5.12 -11.03
N THR A 128 3.70 3.82 -10.93
CA THR A 128 2.36 3.30 -10.63
C THR A 128 1.96 3.62 -9.19
N MET A 129 0.85 4.32 -8.98
CA MET A 129 0.32 4.67 -7.67
C MET A 129 -0.73 3.66 -7.23
N CYS A 130 -0.45 2.93 -6.15
CA CYS A 130 -1.32 1.90 -5.60
C CYS A 130 -1.85 2.30 -4.22
N VAL A 131 -3.17 2.27 -4.05
CA VAL A 131 -3.83 2.41 -2.74
C VAL A 131 -4.30 1.05 -2.25
N ALA A 132 -3.85 0.67 -1.06
CA ALA A 132 -4.20 -0.55 -0.36
C ALA A 132 -5.08 -0.26 0.87
N ALA A 133 -6.37 -0.58 0.84
CA ALA A 133 -7.30 -0.24 1.93
C ALA A 133 -8.35 -1.35 2.16
N PRO A 134 -8.88 -1.51 3.39
CA PRO A 134 -10.01 -2.38 3.62
C PRO A 134 -11.22 -1.93 2.82
N ALA A 135 -11.91 -2.89 2.21
CA ALA A 135 -13.15 -2.66 1.51
C ALA A 135 -14.23 -3.53 2.14
N TYR A 136 -15.37 -2.96 2.51
CA TYR A 136 -16.51 -3.70 3.02
C TYR A 136 -17.79 -3.18 2.37
N VAL A 137 -18.41 -4.01 1.52
CA VAL A 137 -19.69 -3.67 0.88
C VAL A 137 -20.86 -4.20 1.71
N ALA A 138 -21.79 -3.33 2.08
CA ALA A 138 -23.07 -3.67 2.70
C ALA A 138 -24.17 -2.67 2.26
N ASP A 139 -25.34 -2.70 2.87
CA ASP A 139 -26.48 -1.84 2.47
C ASP A 139 -26.31 -0.34 2.84
N GLY A 140 -25.28 0.03 3.60
CA GLY A 140 -25.04 1.40 4.04
C GLY A 140 -26.03 1.93 5.09
N SER A 141 -26.91 1.08 5.64
CA SER A 141 -27.74 1.39 6.80
C SER A 141 -26.87 1.80 8.00
N LYS A 142 -27.46 2.48 8.98
CA LYS A 142 -26.74 2.91 10.18
C LYS A 142 -26.18 1.70 10.94
N GLU A 143 -26.94 0.62 11.01
CA GLU A 143 -26.58 -0.65 11.63
C GLU A 143 -25.42 -1.31 10.88
N SER A 144 -25.49 -1.40 9.55
CA SER A 144 -24.39 -1.99 8.77
C SER A 144 -23.14 -1.13 8.82
N MET A 145 -23.24 0.20 8.76
CA MET A 145 -22.09 1.11 8.91
C MET A 145 -21.38 0.94 10.25
N ALA A 146 -22.12 0.81 11.36
CA ALA A 146 -21.52 0.56 12.66
C ALA A 146 -20.76 -0.79 12.69
N HIS A 147 -21.35 -1.84 12.11
CA HIS A 147 -20.74 -3.15 12.02
C HIS A 147 -19.48 -3.16 11.12
N MET A 148 -19.57 -2.56 9.95
CA MET A 148 -18.45 -2.42 9.00
C MET A 148 -17.25 -1.72 9.63
N ARG A 149 -17.49 -0.63 10.37
CA ARG A 149 -16.43 0.09 11.08
C ARG A 149 -15.76 -0.77 12.12
N ASP A 150 -16.52 -1.52 12.91
CA ASP A 150 -15.97 -2.44 13.91
C ASP A 150 -15.10 -3.53 13.25
N GLN A 151 -15.61 -4.14 12.18
CA GLN A 151 -14.89 -5.16 11.42
C GLN A 151 -13.59 -4.65 10.79
N CYS A 152 -13.52 -3.38 10.40
CA CYS A 152 -12.34 -2.76 9.79
C CYS A 152 -11.45 -1.97 10.77
N ARG A 153 -11.83 -1.85 12.06
CA ARG A 153 -11.12 -0.99 13.03
C ARG A 153 -9.66 -1.38 13.26
N TRP A 154 -9.35 -2.67 13.05
CA TRP A 154 -7.99 -3.20 13.10
C TRP A 154 -7.02 -2.45 12.19
N PHE A 155 -7.50 -1.95 11.06
CA PHE A 155 -6.66 -1.27 10.07
C PHE A 155 -6.19 0.09 10.56
N GLY A 156 -7.07 0.88 11.18
CA GLY A 156 -6.67 2.14 11.80
C GLY A 156 -5.67 1.93 12.95
N GLY A 157 -5.80 0.85 13.72
CA GLY A 157 -4.81 0.49 14.74
C GLY A 157 -3.44 0.11 14.14
N MET A 158 -3.45 -0.61 13.02
CA MET A 158 -2.25 -0.98 12.26
C MET A 158 -1.52 0.24 11.69
N VAL A 159 -2.24 1.11 10.96
CA VAL A 159 -1.68 2.36 10.42
C VAL A 159 -1.14 3.22 11.54
N GLY A 160 -1.90 3.36 12.64
CA GLY A 160 -1.50 4.17 13.78
C GLY A 160 -0.21 3.70 14.45
N ASN A 161 0.05 2.39 14.44
CA ASN A 161 1.32 1.85 14.91
C ASN A 161 2.51 2.29 14.04
N HIS A 162 2.35 2.28 12.72
CA HIS A 162 3.39 2.73 11.79
C HIS A 162 3.63 4.25 11.89
N VAL A 163 2.56 5.03 12.01
CA VAL A 163 2.68 6.50 12.13
C VAL A 163 3.31 6.91 13.46
N ALA A 164 3.02 6.22 14.56
CA ALA A 164 3.66 6.51 15.85
C ALA A 164 5.19 6.39 15.79
N ASP A 165 5.73 5.40 15.06
CA ASP A 165 7.18 5.27 14.82
C ASP A 165 7.73 6.44 14.01
N LEU A 166 6.94 7.02 13.09
CA LEU A 166 7.32 8.23 12.35
C LEU A 166 7.33 9.46 13.25
N VAL A 167 6.28 9.70 14.03
CA VAL A 167 6.21 10.84 14.97
C VAL A 167 7.33 10.76 16.00
N ALA A 168 7.62 9.59 16.55
CA ALA A 168 8.73 9.40 17.49
C ALA A 168 10.10 9.73 16.87
N ARG A 169 10.29 9.51 15.56
CA ARG A 169 11.55 9.79 14.85
C ARG A 169 11.68 11.24 14.38
N TYR A 170 10.58 11.88 13.97
CA TYR A 170 10.60 13.17 13.29
C TYR A 170 10.00 14.32 14.10
N GLY A 171 9.41 14.03 15.25
CA GLY A 171 8.76 15.01 16.13
C GLY A 171 7.33 15.35 15.70
N GLU A 172 6.57 15.92 16.64
CA GLU A 172 5.28 16.55 16.35
C GLU A 172 5.50 17.80 15.49
N GLY A 173 4.69 18.01 14.44
CA GLY A 173 4.85 19.12 13.49
C GLY A 173 5.78 18.85 12.31
N SER A 174 6.15 17.59 12.06
CA SER A 174 6.84 17.19 10.82
C SER A 174 5.98 17.43 9.57
N ALA A 175 6.55 17.27 8.37
CA ALA A 175 5.81 17.37 7.11
C ALA A 175 4.70 16.30 6.92
N VAL A 176 4.53 15.38 7.88
CA VAL A 176 3.48 14.37 7.88
C VAL A 176 2.13 15.01 8.25
N PRO A 177 1.05 14.80 7.45
CA PRO A 177 -0.26 15.37 7.71
C PRO A 177 -0.82 15.04 9.10
N THR A 178 -1.48 16.01 9.74
CA THR A 178 -2.13 15.83 11.06
C THR A 178 -3.19 14.73 11.06
N ALA A 179 -3.85 14.51 9.91
CA ALA A 179 -4.76 13.40 9.67
C ALA A 179 -4.16 12.01 9.99
N LEU A 180 -2.84 11.85 9.86
CA LEU A 180 -2.15 10.61 10.24
C LEU A 180 -1.77 10.57 11.72
N THR A 181 -1.54 11.72 12.35
CA THR A 181 -0.88 11.81 13.67
C THR A 181 -1.80 12.12 14.84
N ASP A 182 -2.95 12.77 14.63
CA ASP A 182 -3.76 13.26 15.75
C ASP A 182 -4.51 12.16 16.50
N TYR A 183 -5.09 11.19 15.78
CA TYR A 183 -5.88 10.14 16.40
C TYR A 183 -5.06 9.11 17.20
N ILE A 184 -3.73 9.08 17.00
CA ILE A 184 -2.84 8.14 17.71
C ILE A 184 -2.38 8.65 19.08
N LYS A 185 -2.70 9.90 19.45
CA LYS A 185 -2.36 10.48 20.77
C LYS A 185 -2.97 9.70 21.94
N GLY A 186 -4.11 9.03 21.73
CA GLY A 186 -4.79 8.20 22.73
C GLY A 186 -4.34 6.74 22.79
N ARG A 187 -3.32 6.34 22.03
CA ARG A 187 -2.91 4.93 21.88
C ARG A 187 -2.23 4.39 23.15
N GLN A 188 -2.60 3.18 23.58
CA GLN A 188 -1.89 2.43 24.63
C GLN A 188 -1.43 1.05 24.12
N GLY A 189 -0.12 0.89 23.87
CA GLY A 189 0.48 -0.37 23.42
C GLY A 189 0.04 -0.84 22.02
N TYR A 190 0.61 -1.95 21.54
CA TYR A 190 0.12 -2.70 20.37
C TYR A 190 0.68 -4.12 20.40
N ASP A 191 -0.20 -5.12 20.32
CA ASP A 191 0.18 -6.53 20.26
C ASP A 191 0.26 -7.00 18.79
N TYR A 192 1.49 -7.29 18.34
CA TYR A 192 1.73 -7.76 16.98
C TYR A 192 1.10 -9.14 16.68
N ASN A 193 0.72 -9.94 17.68
CA ASN A 193 0.04 -11.22 17.45
C ASN A 193 -1.40 -11.05 16.95
N GLN A 194 -2.00 -9.88 17.16
CA GLN A 194 -3.35 -9.54 16.71
C GLN A 194 -3.34 -8.69 15.43
N HIS A 195 -2.18 -8.54 14.78
CA HIS A 195 -2.00 -7.74 13.57
C HIS A 195 -2.88 -8.26 12.43
N GLY A 196 -3.62 -7.35 11.79
CA GLY A 196 -4.52 -7.66 10.68
C GLY A 196 -5.86 -8.29 11.07
N ARG A 197 -6.18 -8.53 12.35
CA ARG A 197 -7.38 -9.31 12.71
C ARG A 197 -8.56 -8.44 13.13
N SER A 198 -9.76 -8.74 12.62
CA SER A 198 -11.01 -8.20 13.17
C SER A 198 -11.19 -8.68 14.62
N GLY A 199 -11.83 -7.85 15.47
CA GLY A 199 -11.98 -8.11 16.90
C GLY A 199 -10.71 -7.88 17.76
N ASN A 200 -9.70 -7.19 17.22
CA ASN A 200 -8.48 -6.84 17.96
C ASN A 200 -8.78 -5.85 19.10
N THR A 201 -8.45 -6.24 20.33
CA THR A 201 -8.80 -5.50 21.56
C THR A 201 -8.01 -4.21 21.74
N HIS A 202 -6.91 -3.99 21.00
CA HIS A 202 -6.07 -2.80 21.06
C HIS A 202 -6.47 -1.71 20.05
N THR A 203 -7.66 -1.78 19.46
CA THR A 203 -8.09 -0.83 18.41
C THR A 203 -9.25 0.07 18.82
N SER A 204 -9.76 -0.08 20.04
CA SER A 204 -10.89 0.70 20.58
C SER A 204 -10.63 2.21 20.66
N PHE A 205 -9.36 2.64 20.66
CA PHE A 205 -8.99 4.05 20.64
C PHE A 205 -9.20 4.72 19.28
N VAL A 206 -9.34 3.95 18.19
CA VAL A 206 -9.46 4.49 16.83
C VAL A 206 -10.88 5.01 16.61
N PRO A 207 -11.10 6.32 16.34
CA PRO A 207 -12.44 6.87 16.10
C PRO A 207 -13.08 6.37 14.81
N ASP A 208 -14.41 6.36 14.76
CA ASP A 208 -15.19 5.99 13.56
C ASP A 208 -14.81 6.82 12.33
N GLU A 209 -14.59 8.13 12.52
CA GLU A 209 -14.18 9.03 11.45
C GLU A 209 -12.86 8.60 10.78
N ILE A 210 -11.91 8.06 11.55
CA ILE A 210 -10.66 7.54 10.99
C ILE A 210 -10.91 6.30 10.14
N ILE A 211 -11.84 5.44 10.58
CA ILE A 211 -12.19 4.24 9.83
C ILE A 211 -12.90 4.60 8.52
N ASP A 212 -13.84 5.55 8.56
CA ASP A 212 -14.53 6.06 7.36
C ASP A 212 -13.56 6.68 6.35
N ARG A 213 -12.51 7.33 6.83
CA ARG A 213 -11.48 7.94 5.98
C ARG A 213 -10.50 6.92 5.42
N PHE A 214 -10.04 5.98 6.24
CA PHE A 214 -8.96 5.05 5.87
C PHE A 214 -9.44 3.85 5.08
N CYS A 215 -10.70 3.47 5.24
CA CYS A 215 -11.32 2.31 4.58
C CYS A 215 -12.30 2.77 3.50
N ILE A 216 -12.78 1.82 2.70
CA ILE A 216 -13.86 2.01 1.74
C ILE A 216 -15.04 1.18 2.23
N LEU A 217 -16.02 1.84 2.85
CA LEU A 217 -17.18 1.21 3.48
C LEU A 217 -18.47 1.74 2.84
N GLY A 218 -19.53 0.93 2.86
CA GLY A 218 -20.86 1.36 2.44
C GLY A 218 -21.43 0.48 1.32
N GLY A 219 -22.38 1.04 0.58
CA GLY A 219 -22.94 0.39 -0.62
C GLY A 219 -22.03 0.49 -1.84
N VAL A 220 -22.40 -0.23 -2.90
CA VAL A 220 -21.70 -0.21 -4.19
C VAL A 220 -21.47 1.21 -4.71
N ASP A 221 -22.49 2.08 -4.66
CA ASP A 221 -22.39 3.46 -5.16
C ASP A 221 -21.33 4.27 -4.41
N GLU A 222 -21.22 4.06 -3.09
CA GLU A 222 -20.21 4.73 -2.28
C GLU A 222 -18.81 4.22 -2.61
N HIS A 223 -18.65 2.91 -2.85
CA HIS A 223 -17.38 2.34 -3.32
C HIS A 223 -16.97 2.94 -4.69
N VAL A 224 -17.89 3.01 -5.64
CA VAL A 224 -17.64 3.60 -6.96
C VAL A 224 -17.24 5.08 -6.81
N ARG A 225 -17.96 5.85 -5.98
CA ARG A 225 -17.66 7.26 -5.71
C ARG A 225 -16.26 7.43 -5.10
N ARG A 226 -15.93 6.66 -4.06
CA ARG A 226 -14.64 6.74 -3.35
C ARG A 226 -13.47 6.33 -4.24
N LEU A 227 -13.62 5.25 -5.00
CA LEU A 227 -12.59 4.79 -5.93
C LEU A 227 -12.39 5.78 -7.09
N SER A 228 -13.47 6.40 -7.58
CA SER A 228 -13.37 7.47 -8.59
C SER A 228 -12.65 8.70 -8.04
N GLU A 229 -12.99 9.14 -6.83
CA GLU A 229 -12.30 10.25 -6.13
C GLU A 229 -10.79 9.99 -6.00
N LEU A 230 -10.41 8.76 -5.62
CA LEU A 230 -9.00 8.38 -5.51
C LEU A 230 -8.30 8.28 -6.88
N ARG A 231 -8.98 7.76 -7.91
CA ARG A 231 -8.48 7.72 -9.28
C ARG A 231 -8.19 9.13 -9.80
N ASP A 232 -9.10 10.08 -9.54
CA ASP A 232 -8.94 11.47 -9.97
C ASP A 232 -7.77 12.18 -9.27
N LEU A 233 -7.33 11.67 -8.11
CA LEU A 233 -6.10 12.11 -7.43
C LEU A 233 -4.81 11.47 -8.00
N GLY A 234 -4.94 10.59 -8.98
CA GLY A 234 -3.82 9.93 -9.66
C GLY A 234 -3.49 8.53 -9.13
N VAL A 235 -4.46 7.81 -8.55
CA VAL A 235 -4.31 6.40 -8.20
C VAL A 235 -4.57 5.51 -9.43
N ASP A 236 -3.61 4.65 -9.74
CA ASP A 236 -3.66 3.73 -10.90
C ASP A 236 -4.19 2.35 -10.51
N GLN A 237 -3.90 1.89 -9.28
CA GLN A 237 -4.19 0.55 -8.81
C GLN A 237 -4.86 0.57 -7.43
N PHE A 238 -5.88 -0.27 -7.25
CA PHE A 238 -6.51 -0.50 -5.96
C PHE A 238 -6.25 -1.93 -5.48
N ALA A 239 -5.72 -2.07 -4.27
CA ALA A 239 -5.60 -3.35 -3.57
C ALA A 239 -6.55 -3.35 -2.37
N ILE A 240 -7.51 -4.26 -2.33
CA ILE A 240 -8.52 -4.27 -1.26
C ILE A 240 -8.24 -5.36 -0.22
N TYR A 241 -8.29 -5.01 1.06
CA TYR A 241 -8.25 -5.99 2.14
C TYR A 241 -9.66 -6.49 2.44
N LEU A 242 -9.88 -7.79 2.26
CA LEU A 242 -11.13 -8.49 2.59
C LEU A 242 -11.09 -9.14 3.98
N GLN A 243 -10.33 -8.56 4.90
CA GLN A 243 -10.06 -9.13 6.22
C GLN A 243 -11.17 -8.72 7.21
N HIS A 244 -12.38 -9.18 6.92
CA HIS A 244 -13.62 -9.00 7.66
C HIS A 244 -14.56 -10.19 7.40
N ASP A 245 -15.72 -10.22 8.07
CA ASP A 245 -16.66 -11.34 8.03
C ASP A 245 -17.43 -11.51 6.70
N ALA A 246 -17.70 -10.43 5.96
CA ALA A 246 -18.40 -10.45 4.67
C ALA A 246 -17.51 -10.60 3.41
N LYS A 247 -16.33 -11.22 3.52
CA LYS A 247 -15.31 -11.26 2.44
C LYS A 247 -15.84 -11.71 1.07
N ASP A 248 -16.65 -12.77 1.02
CA ASP A 248 -17.14 -13.35 -0.24
C ASP A 248 -18.21 -12.47 -0.87
N ALA A 249 -19.08 -11.86 -0.04
CA ALA A 249 -20.09 -10.92 -0.49
C ALA A 249 -19.46 -9.62 -1.03
N THR A 250 -18.45 -9.07 -0.34
CA THR A 250 -17.67 -7.94 -0.85
C THR A 250 -17.00 -8.30 -2.18
N LEU A 251 -16.35 -9.45 -2.27
CA LEU A 251 -15.68 -9.88 -3.51
C LEU A 251 -16.67 -10.00 -4.68
N ALA A 252 -17.83 -10.61 -4.45
CA ALA A 252 -18.89 -10.72 -5.45
C ALA A 252 -19.37 -9.34 -5.90
N ALA A 253 -19.65 -8.42 -4.97
CA ALA A 253 -20.07 -7.06 -5.29
C ALA A 253 -19.02 -6.30 -6.12
N TYR A 254 -17.73 -6.51 -5.85
CA TYR A 254 -16.66 -5.92 -6.66
C TYR A 254 -16.66 -6.46 -8.09
N GLY A 255 -16.78 -7.78 -8.26
CA GLY A 255 -16.79 -8.41 -9.57
C GLY A 255 -18.03 -8.07 -10.40
N GLU A 256 -19.20 -8.00 -9.76
CA GLU A 256 -20.49 -7.85 -10.43
C GLU A 256 -20.90 -6.40 -10.65
N HIS A 257 -20.47 -5.48 -9.78
CA HIS A 257 -20.99 -4.10 -9.78
C HIS A 257 -19.91 -3.02 -9.74
N VAL A 258 -18.94 -3.10 -8.83
CA VAL A 258 -17.96 -2.00 -8.65
C VAL A 258 -16.98 -1.92 -9.81
N ILE A 259 -16.30 -3.02 -10.18
CA ILE A 259 -15.33 -3.04 -11.28
C ILE A 259 -16.01 -2.69 -12.62
N PRO A 260 -17.17 -3.26 -12.98
CA PRO A 260 -17.89 -2.85 -14.18
C PRO A 260 -18.24 -1.37 -14.24
N ALA A 261 -18.62 -0.75 -13.13
CA ALA A 261 -18.96 0.67 -13.07
C ALA A 261 -17.74 1.61 -13.23
N LEU A 262 -16.54 1.14 -12.90
CA LEU A 262 -15.29 1.90 -13.03
C LEU A 262 -14.57 1.70 -14.37
N ARG A 263 -15.01 0.73 -15.18
CA ARG A 263 -14.42 0.52 -16.51
C ARG A 263 -14.80 1.67 -17.43
N ASP A 264 -13.79 2.27 -18.04
CA ASP A 264 -14.01 3.15 -19.19
C ASP A 264 -14.67 2.34 -20.31
N VAL A 265 -15.95 2.61 -20.58
CA VAL A 265 -16.61 2.08 -21.76
C VAL A 265 -16.12 2.89 -22.95
N ALA A 266 -15.07 2.42 -23.60
CA ALA A 266 -14.69 2.93 -24.90
C ALA A 266 -15.87 2.68 -25.86
N LEU A 267 -16.65 3.72 -26.15
CA LEU A 267 -17.60 3.68 -27.25
C LEU A 267 -16.80 3.41 -28.52
N ALA A 268 -17.16 2.36 -29.26
CA ALA A 268 -16.62 2.18 -30.61
C ALA A 268 -16.89 3.46 -31.39
N LYS A 269 -15.84 4.11 -31.91
CA LYS A 269 -16.02 5.24 -32.82
C LYS A 269 -16.88 4.76 -33.99
N SER A 270 -18.01 5.43 -34.20
CA SER A 270 -18.82 5.31 -35.43
C SER A 270 -18.07 5.86 -36.63
#